data_AF-A0A0C2FKY4-F1
#
_entry.id   AF-A0A0C2FKY4-F1
#
_cell.length_a   1.000
_cell.length_b   1.000
_cell.length_c   1.000
_cell.angle_alpha   90.00
_cell.angle_beta   90.00
_cell.angle_gamma   90.00
#
_symmetry.space_group_name_H-M   'P 1'
#
loop_
_entity.id
_entity.type
_entity.pdbx_description
1 polymer ?
#
loop_
_entity_poly.entity_id
_entity_poly.type
_entity_poly.pdbx_seq_one_letter_code
_entity_poly.pdbx_strand_id
1 'polypeptide(L)'
;MSRHDRDRFLTINSQNIKASWEDQFVKEPATRNENYNITYDFGSVMNYGAMSASFNKKPTMVPVDIMHQETLGSPFVSFYDLLMLNTHYNCFNKCKGNVKAAKCEMGGVPHPRDCTKCLCPRGYSGKLCNERPSGCGKVLKATKEYTDLSETMGNPDLDEQEDFEICWYWIESPPNTQIEVRIDGINGDLAVDGCKYHGVEIKSQKDQMATGYRQERLFALNTRGPLTQWNRFPLNI
;
A
#
# COMPACT_ATOMS: atom_id res chain seq x y z
N MET A 1 10.86 -2.13 -11.62
CA MET A 1 10.04 -1.68 -12.77
C MET A 1 10.01 -2.56 -13.99
N SER A 2 10.77 -3.65 -13.98
CA SER A 2 10.99 -4.50 -15.15
C SER A 2 10.06 -5.71 -15.23
N ARG A 3 8.99 -5.80 -14.42
CA ARG A 3 8.06 -6.93 -14.46
C ARG A 3 7.50 -7.13 -15.88
N HIS A 4 7.48 -8.38 -16.34
CA HIS A 4 7.07 -8.71 -17.71
C HIS A 4 5.60 -8.30 -18.01
N ASP A 5 4.76 -8.26 -16.97
CA ASP A 5 3.33 -7.94 -17.00
C ASP A 5 3.01 -6.49 -16.61
N ARG A 6 4.02 -5.64 -16.36
CA ARG A 6 3.80 -4.30 -15.78
C ARG A 6 2.92 -3.37 -16.62
N ASP A 7 2.90 -3.52 -17.94
CA ASP A 7 2.07 -2.69 -18.84
C ASP A 7 0.55 -2.90 -18.64
N ARG A 8 0.14 -3.94 -17.90
CA ARG A 8 -1.25 -4.12 -17.48
C ARG A 8 -1.67 -3.17 -16.35
N PHE A 9 -0.69 -2.57 -15.66
CA PHE A 9 -0.88 -1.78 -14.44
C PHE A 9 -0.31 -0.37 -14.57
N LEU A 10 0.71 -0.17 -15.42
CA LEU A 10 1.39 1.10 -15.62
C LEU A 10 1.53 1.45 -17.10
N THR A 11 1.35 2.72 -17.40
CA THR A 11 1.78 3.35 -18.66
C THR A 11 3.11 4.05 -18.45
N ILE A 12 4.08 3.79 -19.33
CA ILE A 12 5.37 4.49 -19.33
C ILE A 12 5.37 5.57 -20.40
N ASN A 13 5.60 6.81 -19.99
CA ASN A 13 5.71 7.97 -20.86
C ASN A 13 7.17 8.19 -21.25
N SER A 14 7.67 7.44 -22.23
CA SER A 14 9.08 7.52 -22.66
C SER A 14 9.49 8.93 -23.06
N GLN A 15 8.59 9.76 -23.63
CA GLN A 15 8.88 11.15 -23.97
C GLN A 15 9.21 12.07 -22.78
N ASN A 16 9.01 11.61 -21.53
CA ASN A 16 9.36 12.36 -20.32
C ASN A 16 10.65 11.83 -19.66
N ILE A 17 11.20 10.70 -20.12
CA ILE A 17 12.34 10.01 -19.52
C ILE A 17 13.65 10.62 -20.03
N LYS A 18 14.63 10.80 -19.15
CA LYS A 18 16.01 11.15 -19.54
C LYS A 18 16.58 10.05 -20.43
N ALA A 19 17.12 10.40 -21.59
CA ALA A 19 17.69 9.44 -22.54
C ALA A 19 18.71 8.47 -21.90
N SER A 20 19.51 8.93 -20.94
CA SER A 20 20.49 8.10 -20.21
C SER A 20 19.90 7.11 -19.19
N TRP A 21 18.58 7.08 -19.03
CA TRP A 21 17.85 6.22 -18.08
C TRP A 21 16.84 5.30 -18.77
N GLU A 22 16.70 5.35 -20.11
CA GLU A 22 15.68 4.58 -20.83
C GLU A 22 15.80 3.06 -20.61
N ASP A 23 17.03 2.56 -20.47
CA ASP A 23 17.33 1.16 -20.19
C ASP A 23 16.73 0.66 -18.87
N GLN A 24 16.58 1.55 -17.87
CA GLN A 24 15.99 1.23 -16.57
C GLN A 24 14.48 0.94 -16.63
N PHE A 25 13.82 1.29 -17.74
CA PHE A 25 12.37 1.08 -17.94
C PHE A 25 12.05 -0.11 -18.84
N VAL A 26 13.08 -0.82 -19.32
CA VAL A 26 12.93 -2.04 -20.13
C VAL A 26 12.35 -3.16 -19.26
N LYS A 27 11.40 -3.90 -19.81
CA LYS A 27 10.81 -5.07 -19.16
C LYS A 27 11.72 -6.28 -19.33
N GLU A 28 11.83 -7.10 -18.31
CA GLU A 28 12.35 -8.46 -18.42
C GLU A 28 11.33 -9.35 -19.15
N PRO A 29 11.80 -10.33 -19.95
CA PRO A 29 10.91 -11.33 -20.52
C PRO A 29 10.41 -12.30 -19.43
N ALA A 30 9.25 -12.91 -19.66
CA ALA A 30 8.65 -13.88 -18.74
C ALA A 30 9.55 -15.11 -18.46
N THR A 31 10.52 -15.40 -19.35
CA THR A 31 11.51 -16.48 -19.14
C THR A 31 12.57 -16.14 -18.10
N ARG A 32 12.73 -14.86 -17.73
CA ARG A 32 13.72 -14.37 -16.76
C ARG A 32 13.09 -13.67 -15.56
N ASN A 33 11.78 -13.43 -15.59
CA ASN A 33 11.04 -12.78 -14.51
C ASN A 33 9.85 -13.67 -14.12
N GLU A 34 9.91 -14.26 -12.93
CA GLU A 34 8.83 -15.01 -12.31
C GLU A 34 8.16 -14.14 -11.24
N ASN A 35 6.84 -14.04 -11.29
CA ASN A 35 6.05 -13.20 -10.39
C ASN A 35 5.31 -14.01 -9.31
N TYR A 36 5.43 -15.35 -9.32
CA TYR A 36 4.85 -16.25 -8.31
C TYR A 36 3.33 -16.13 -8.17
N ASN A 37 2.64 -15.76 -9.26
CA ASN A 37 1.20 -15.45 -9.26
C ASN A 37 0.82 -14.31 -8.28
N ILE A 38 1.78 -13.48 -7.87
CA ILE A 38 1.55 -12.27 -7.09
C ILE A 38 1.33 -11.12 -8.07
N THR A 39 0.22 -10.41 -7.92
CA THR A 39 -0.12 -9.26 -8.78
C THR A 39 0.84 -8.09 -8.53
N TYR A 40 0.71 -7.03 -9.32
CA TYR A 40 1.54 -5.84 -9.21
C TYR A 40 1.18 -5.02 -7.95
N ASP A 41 2.18 -4.67 -7.14
CA ASP A 41 2.01 -3.74 -6.00
C ASP A 41 2.52 -2.35 -6.38
N PHE A 42 1.64 -1.36 -6.40
CA PHE A 42 2.03 0.03 -6.66
C PHE A 42 2.92 0.59 -5.55
N GLY A 43 2.77 0.10 -4.32
CA GLY A 43 3.54 0.56 -3.16
C GLY A 43 4.70 -0.34 -2.77
N SER A 44 5.16 -1.23 -3.66
CA SER A 44 6.40 -1.97 -3.42
C SER A 44 7.60 -1.01 -3.28
N VAL A 45 8.51 -1.31 -2.35
CA VAL A 45 9.77 -0.56 -2.19
C VAL A 45 10.66 -0.64 -3.43
N MET A 46 10.43 -1.65 -4.28
CA MET A 46 11.14 -1.86 -5.53
C MET A 46 10.47 -1.15 -6.73
N ASN A 47 9.41 -0.39 -6.47
CA ASN A 47 8.73 0.42 -7.46
C ASN A 47 9.28 1.84 -7.48
N TYR A 48 9.55 2.35 -8.68
CA TYR A 48 10.01 3.73 -8.84
C TYR A 48 8.86 4.71 -8.62
N GLY A 49 9.20 5.94 -8.20
CA GLY A 49 8.26 7.05 -8.09
C GLY A 49 7.75 7.54 -9.44
N ALA A 50 6.53 8.05 -9.49
CA ALA A 50 5.85 8.58 -10.68
C ALA A 50 6.69 9.47 -11.60
N MET A 51 7.57 10.28 -11.03
CA MET A 51 8.43 11.26 -11.71
C MET A 51 9.89 10.81 -11.81
N SER A 52 10.20 9.56 -11.45
CA SER A 52 11.55 9.00 -11.52
C SER A 52 12.14 9.13 -12.92
N ALA A 53 13.40 9.57 -12.98
CA ALA A 53 14.13 9.84 -14.23
C ALA A 53 13.48 10.88 -15.17
N SER A 54 12.53 11.69 -14.70
CA SER A 54 11.92 12.77 -15.50
C SER A 54 12.93 13.87 -15.82
N PHE A 55 12.98 14.35 -17.07
CA PHE A 55 13.78 15.54 -17.44
C PHE A 55 12.96 16.83 -17.44
N ASN A 56 11.63 16.73 -17.50
CA ASN A 56 10.72 17.86 -17.73
C ASN A 56 9.71 18.06 -16.58
N LYS A 57 9.93 17.39 -15.44
CA LYS A 57 9.03 17.41 -14.26
C LYS A 57 7.61 16.93 -14.56
N LYS A 58 7.42 16.13 -15.61
CA LYS A 58 6.16 15.41 -15.89
C LYS A 58 6.28 13.94 -15.48
N PRO A 59 5.17 13.27 -15.14
CA PRO A 59 5.18 11.85 -14.79
C PRO A 59 5.77 10.98 -15.91
N THR A 60 6.76 10.16 -15.57
CA THR A 60 7.30 9.12 -16.45
C THR A 60 6.48 7.85 -16.35
N MET A 61 5.75 7.67 -15.24
CA MET A 61 4.90 6.51 -14.97
C MET A 61 3.52 6.95 -14.50
N VAL A 62 2.48 6.36 -15.10
CA VAL A 62 1.08 6.62 -14.75
C VAL A 62 0.38 5.29 -14.51
N PRO A 63 -0.12 5.02 -13.30
CA PRO A 63 -0.97 3.87 -13.02
C PRO A 63 -2.23 3.86 -13.88
N VAL A 64 -2.67 2.67 -14.29
CA VAL A 64 -3.99 2.50 -14.94
C VAL A 64 -5.10 2.91 -13.97
N ASP A 65 -4.98 2.55 -12.69
CA ASP A 65 -5.79 3.11 -11.61
C ASP A 65 -5.07 4.33 -11.03
N ILE A 66 -5.44 5.52 -11.52
CA ILE A 66 -4.80 6.80 -11.21
C ILE A 66 -4.78 7.14 -9.71
N MET A 67 -5.62 6.50 -8.90
CA MET A 67 -5.62 6.67 -7.45
C MET A 67 -4.32 6.19 -6.79
N HIS A 68 -3.52 5.37 -7.48
CA HIS A 68 -2.19 4.93 -7.03
C HIS A 68 -1.06 5.86 -7.46
N GLN A 69 -1.34 7.02 -8.07
CA GLN A 69 -0.29 7.89 -8.62
C GLN A 69 0.73 8.31 -7.55
N GLU A 70 0.27 8.68 -6.35
CA GLU A 70 1.13 9.05 -5.21
C GLU A 70 1.63 7.82 -4.41
N THR A 71 1.05 6.63 -4.64
CA THR A 71 1.52 5.37 -4.05
C THR A 71 2.87 4.91 -4.64
N LEU A 72 3.17 5.27 -5.88
CA LEU A 72 4.43 4.95 -6.57
C LEU A 72 5.64 5.55 -5.88
N GLY A 73 6.74 4.81 -5.75
CA GLY A 73 7.97 5.30 -5.08
C GLY A 73 7.98 5.12 -3.57
N SER A 74 7.14 4.23 -3.06
CA SER A 74 6.98 3.95 -1.64
C SER A 74 8.32 3.65 -0.94
N PRO A 75 8.59 4.24 0.24
CA PRO A 75 9.76 3.87 1.04
C PRO A 75 9.56 2.59 1.86
N PHE A 76 8.38 1.96 1.80
CA PHE A 76 8.03 0.85 2.69
C PHE A 76 8.12 -0.50 1.99
N VAL A 77 8.68 -1.49 2.69
CA VAL A 77 8.57 -2.90 2.26
C VAL A 77 7.10 -3.31 2.30
N SER A 78 6.53 -3.58 1.13
CA SER A 78 5.15 -4.01 1.00
C SER A 78 4.98 -5.47 1.46
N PHE A 79 3.75 -5.86 1.74
CA PHE A 79 3.47 -7.26 2.06
C PHE A 79 3.77 -8.18 0.87
N TYR A 80 3.57 -7.70 -0.37
CA TYR A 80 3.90 -8.45 -1.57
C TYR A 80 5.41 -8.62 -1.78
N ASP A 81 6.24 -7.66 -1.36
CA ASP A 81 7.69 -7.86 -1.33
C ASP A 81 8.06 -9.03 -0.39
N LEU A 82 7.46 -9.07 0.80
CA LEU A 82 7.68 -10.15 1.76
C LEU A 82 7.17 -11.50 1.25
N LEU A 83 5.98 -11.55 0.64
CA LEU A 83 5.43 -12.78 0.06
C LEU A 83 6.31 -13.31 -1.06
N MET A 84 6.75 -12.43 -1.97
CA MET A 84 7.57 -12.81 -3.11
C MET A 84 8.91 -13.38 -2.66
N LEU A 85 9.59 -12.70 -1.73
CA LEU A 85 10.87 -13.16 -1.20
C LEU A 85 10.74 -14.50 -0.47
N ASN A 86 9.74 -14.65 0.42
CA ASN A 86 9.53 -15.89 1.16
C ASN A 86 9.10 -17.04 0.24
N THR A 87 8.38 -16.76 -0.84
CA THR A 87 8.02 -17.76 -1.85
C THR A 87 9.25 -18.20 -2.64
N HIS A 88 10.05 -17.24 -3.13
CA HIS A 88 11.28 -17.51 -3.88
C HIS A 88 12.24 -18.40 -3.11
N TYR A 89 12.46 -18.11 -1.82
CA TYR A 89 13.34 -18.88 -0.95
C TYR A 89 12.66 -20.06 -0.25
N ASN A 90 11.44 -20.44 -0.65
CA ASN A 90 10.71 -21.58 -0.11
C ASN A 90 10.50 -21.54 1.42
N CYS A 91 10.48 -20.34 2.02
CA CYS A 91 10.37 -20.16 3.47
C CYS A 91 9.05 -20.71 4.02
N PHE A 92 7.95 -20.59 3.27
CA PHE A 92 6.63 -21.05 3.71
C PHE A 92 6.49 -22.56 3.81
N ASN A 93 7.39 -23.33 3.17
CA ASN A 93 7.38 -24.80 3.27
C ASN A 93 7.61 -25.27 4.72
N LYS A 94 8.25 -24.47 5.58
CA LYS A 94 8.45 -24.75 7.01
C LYS A 94 7.15 -24.92 7.78
N CYS A 95 6.07 -24.31 7.31
CA CYS A 95 4.74 -24.40 7.95
C CYS A 95 3.80 -25.37 7.23
N LYS A 96 4.21 -25.93 6.08
CA LYS A 96 3.40 -26.87 5.31
C LYS A 96 3.24 -28.19 6.09
N GLY A 97 1.99 -28.62 6.28
CA GLY A 97 1.68 -29.83 7.05
C GLY A 97 1.81 -29.67 8.58
N ASN A 98 2.13 -28.48 9.08
CA ASN A 98 2.16 -28.24 10.51
C ASN A 98 0.72 -28.05 11.04
N VAL A 99 0.26 -29.00 11.85
CA VAL A 99 -1.10 -28.96 12.45
C VAL A 99 -1.31 -27.78 13.41
N LYS A 100 -0.23 -27.17 13.90
CA LYS A 100 -0.26 -25.97 14.75
C LYS A 100 -0.17 -24.67 13.94
N ALA A 101 -0.13 -24.74 12.60
CA ALA A 101 -0.07 -23.56 11.77
C ALA A 101 -1.31 -22.69 11.99
N ALA A 102 -1.09 -21.39 12.16
CA ALA A 102 -2.15 -20.41 12.36
C ALA A 102 -3.05 -20.32 11.12
N LYS A 103 -4.36 -20.19 11.36
CA LYS A 103 -5.34 -19.86 10.32
C LYS A 103 -5.45 -18.34 10.25
N CYS A 104 -4.70 -17.75 9.32
CA CYS A 104 -4.59 -16.31 9.20
C CYS A 104 -5.83 -15.70 8.54
N GLU A 105 -6.19 -14.51 8.98
CA GLU A 105 -7.25 -13.67 8.42
C GLU A 105 -6.65 -12.54 7.60
N MET A 106 -7.52 -11.80 6.89
CA MET A 106 -7.18 -10.55 6.19
C MET A 106 -5.99 -10.65 5.22
N GLY A 107 -5.78 -11.81 4.62
CA GLY A 107 -4.67 -12.05 3.68
C GLY A 107 -3.33 -12.37 4.34
N GLY A 108 -3.29 -12.57 5.65
CA GLY A 108 -2.10 -13.06 6.34
C GLY A 108 -1.71 -14.47 5.94
N VAL A 109 -0.45 -14.83 6.20
CA VAL A 109 0.11 -16.18 5.95
C VAL A 109 0.84 -16.69 7.19
N PRO A 110 0.91 -18.01 7.45
CA PRO A 110 1.66 -18.53 8.58
C PRO A 110 3.11 -18.02 8.57
N HIS A 111 3.55 -17.47 9.70
CA HIS A 111 4.85 -16.83 9.78
C HIS A 111 5.96 -17.89 9.66
N PRO A 112 6.89 -17.78 8.69
CA PRO A 112 7.82 -18.87 8.35
C PRO A 112 8.86 -19.19 9.43
N ARG A 113 9.03 -18.31 10.42
CA ARG A 113 9.88 -18.56 11.61
C ARG A 113 9.10 -19.05 12.83
N ASP A 114 7.77 -18.92 12.81
CA ASP A 114 6.88 -19.34 13.90
C ASP A 114 5.49 -19.57 13.33
N CYS A 115 5.22 -20.81 12.94
CA CYS A 115 3.99 -21.16 12.26
C CYS A 115 2.74 -20.94 13.13
N THR A 116 2.89 -20.77 14.45
CA THR A 116 1.74 -20.60 15.36
C THR A 116 1.14 -19.19 15.30
N LYS A 117 1.79 -18.25 14.60
CA LYS A 117 1.29 -16.90 14.34
C LYS A 117 1.36 -16.57 12.85
N CYS A 118 0.75 -15.46 12.48
CA CYS A 118 0.70 -14.99 11.11
C CYS A 118 1.69 -13.85 10.85
N LEU A 119 2.20 -13.81 9.62
CA LEU A 119 2.77 -12.63 9.00
C LEU A 119 1.61 -11.83 8.41
N CYS A 120 1.43 -10.59 8.85
CA CYS A 120 0.24 -9.80 8.53
C CYS A 120 0.51 -8.74 7.48
N PRO A 121 -0.45 -8.49 6.56
CA PRO A 121 -0.41 -7.31 5.72
C PRO A 121 -0.44 -6.04 6.56
N ARG A 122 0.16 -4.99 6.02
CA ARG A 122 0.17 -3.66 6.65
C ARG A 122 -1.27 -3.20 6.91
N GLY A 123 -1.53 -2.69 8.11
CA GLY A 123 -2.89 -2.38 8.60
C GLY A 123 -3.49 -3.45 9.51
N TYR A 124 -2.86 -4.62 9.62
CA TYR A 124 -3.32 -5.74 10.44
C TYR A 124 -2.22 -6.26 11.36
N SER A 125 -2.63 -6.78 12.51
CA SER A 125 -1.74 -7.31 13.55
C SER A 125 -2.44 -8.42 14.33
N GLY A 126 -1.82 -8.85 15.41
CA GLY A 126 -2.28 -9.95 16.24
C GLY A 126 -1.83 -11.31 15.72
N LYS A 127 -2.11 -12.35 16.48
CA LYS A 127 -1.67 -13.72 16.15
C LYS A 127 -2.23 -14.20 14.81
N LEU A 128 -3.43 -13.75 14.46
CA LEU A 128 -4.18 -14.18 13.27
C LEU A 128 -4.40 -13.07 12.24
N CYS A 129 -3.79 -11.89 12.38
CA CYS A 129 -4.04 -10.72 11.52
C CYS A 129 -5.47 -10.17 11.58
N ASN A 130 -6.14 -10.34 12.72
CA ASN A 130 -7.51 -9.90 12.96
C ASN A 130 -7.59 -8.78 14.02
N GLU A 131 -6.46 -8.21 14.39
CA GLU A 131 -6.35 -7.09 15.32
C GLU A 131 -5.78 -5.85 14.62
N ARG A 132 -6.17 -4.67 15.09
CA ARG A 132 -5.56 -3.40 14.68
C ARG A 132 -4.14 -3.34 15.25
N PRO A 133 -3.14 -2.85 14.49
CA PRO A 133 -1.82 -2.62 15.05
C PRO A 133 -1.86 -1.72 16.31
N SER A 134 -0.96 -1.99 17.24
CA SER A 134 -0.79 -1.19 18.46
C SER A 134 -0.27 0.21 18.14
N GLY A 135 -0.46 1.15 19.07
CA GLY A 135 -0.09 2.56 18.89
C GLY A 135 -1.33 3.44 18.69
N CYS A 136 -1.12 4.62 18.12
CA CYS A 136 -2.16 5.60 17.88
C CYS A 136 -3.17 5.14 16.81
N GLY A 137 -4.28 5.88 16.73
CA GLY A 137 -5.46 5.53 15.94
C GLY A 137 -6.50 4.71 16.73
N LYS A 138 -7.63 4.42 16.08
CA LYS A 138 -8.83 3.87 16.73
C LYS A 138 -9.69 3.05 15.78
N VAL A 139 -10.55 2.21 16.35
CA VAL A 139 -11.64 1.56 15.60
C VAL A 139 -12.83 2.53 15.59
N LEU A 140 -13.27 2.90 14.39
CA LEU A 140 -14.40 3.78 14.13
C LEU A 140 -15.56 2.95 13.56
N LYS A 141 -16.78 3.24 14.02
CA LYS A 141 -17.99 2.65 13.46
C LYS A 141 -18.64 3.66 12.53
N ALA A 142 -18.69 3.34 11.24
CA ALA A 142 -19.37 4.15 10.25
C ALA A 142 -20.86 4.22 10.56
N THR A 143 -21.43 5.43 10.44
CA THR A 143 -22.87 5.67 10.51
C THR A 143 -23.37 6.19 9.16
N LYS A 144 -24.67 6.50 9.07
CA LYS A 144 -25.21 7.15 7.86
C LYS A 144 -24.75 8.60 7.73
N GLU A 145 -24.34 9.22 8.83
CA GLU A 145 -23.86 10.59 8.87
C GLU A 145 -22.33 10.62 8.90
N TYR A 146 -21.77 11.65 8.27
CA TYR A 146 -20.34 11.92 8.32
C TYR A 146 -19.90 12.19 9.77
N THR A 147 -18.77 11.60 10.13
CA THR A 147 -18.10 11.85 11.41
C THR A 147 -16.71 12.36 11.09
N ASP A 148 -16.41 13.57 11.56
CA ASP A 148 -15.12 14.18 11.30
C ASP A 148 -14.00 13.44 12.05
N LEU A 149 -12.91 13.20 11.33
CA LEU A 149 -11.66 12.69 11.87
C LEU A 149 -10.57 13.69 11.52
N SER A 150 -10.04 14.35 12.54
CA SER A 150 -8.90 15.28 12.41
C SER A 150 -7.79 14.78 13.32
N GLU A 151 -6.61 14.63 12.74
CA GLU A 151 -5.42 14.12 13.40
C GLU A 151 -4.23 14.97 12.96
N THR A 152 -3.37 15.29 13.91
CA THR A 152 -2.12 16.00 13.65
C THR A 152 -1.00 15.04 14.01
N MET A 153 -0.12 14.78 13.04
CA MET A 153 1.01 13.87 13.18
C MET A 153 2.32 14.56 12.80
N GLY A 154 3.41 14.08 13.37
CA GLY A 154 4.73 14.66 13.22
C GLY A 154 4.99 15.83 14.16
N ASN A 155 6.26 16.13 14.35
CA ASN A 155 6.73 17.24 15.17
C ASN A 155 7.74 18.06 14.35
N PRO A 156 7.45 19.35 14.04
CA PRO A 156 8.33 20.19 13.23
C PRO A 156 9.67 20.49 13.91
N ASP A 157 9.78 20.29 15.23
CA ASP A 157 11.00 20.51 16.00
C ASP A 157 11.92 19.28 16.06
N LEU A 158 11.52 18.15 15.45
CA LEU A 158 12.34 16.94 15.39
C LEU A 158 13.03 16.81 14.03
N ASP A 159 14.27 16.32 14.05
CA ASP A 159 14.98 15.91 12.84
C ASP A 159 14.27 14.71 12.17
N GLU A 160 14.49 14.56 10.85
CA GLU A 160 14.01 13.39 10.09
C GLU A 160 14.54 12.10 10.73
N GLN A 161 13.62 11.19 11.04
CA GLN A 161 13.94 9.87 11.60
C GLN A 161 13.84 8.79 10.51
N GLU A 162 14.58 7.69 10.70
CA GLU A 162 14.51 6.54 9.80
C GLU A 162 13.15 5.83 9.89
N ASP A 163 12.56 5.82 11.09
CA ASP A 163 11.27 5.20 11.36
C ASP A 163 10.13 6.20 11.22
N PHE A 164 9.03 5.72 10.63
CA PHE A 164 7.81 6.49 10.45
C PHE A 164 6.91 6.37 11.69
N GLU A 165 6.38 7.50 12.14
CA GLU A 165 5.21 7.50 13.01
C GLU A 165 3.96 7.19 12.19
N ILE A 166 3.18 6.18 12.59
CA ILE A 166 2.00 5.71 11.85
C ILE A 166 0.85 5.49 12.81
N CYS A 167 -0.31 6.09 12.52
CA CYS A 167 -1.55 5.85 13.23
C CYS A 167 -2.48 4.95 12.42
N TRP A 168 -3.06 3.95 13.08
CA TRP A 168 -3.87 2.92 12.44
C TRP A 168 -5.33 3.10 12.81
N TYR A 169 -6.17 3.37 11.82
CA TYR A 169 -7.61 3.50 11.99
C TYR A 169 -8.30 2.34 11.29
N TRP A 170 -9.26 1.71 11.96
CA TRP A 170 -10.13 0.71 11.32
C TRP A 170 -11.52 1.27 11.24
N ILE A 171 -12.06 1.40 10.03
CA ILE A 171 -13.42 1.87 9.84
C ILE A 171 -14.30 0.66 9.57
N GLU A 172 -15.26 0.44 10.45
CA GLU A 172 -16.16 -0.71 10.43
C GLU A 172 -17.59 -0.31 10.11
N SER A 173 -18.28 -1.16 9.37
CA SER A 173 -19.70 -1.00 9.06
C SER A 173 -20.44 -2.34 9.08
N PRO A 174 -21.77 -2.35 9.23
CA PRO A 174 -22.54 -3.59 9.19
C PRO A 174 -22.43 -4.32 7.83
N PRO A 175 -22.68 -5.64 7.78
CA PRO A 175 -22.80 -6.40 6.54
C PRO A 175 -23.67 -5.76 5.47
N ASN A 176 -23.22 -5.84 4.22
CA ASN A 176 -23.91 -5.30 3.03
C ASN A 176 -24.08 -3.78 3.02
N THR A 177 -23.23 -3.07 3.77
CA THR A 177 -23.15 -1.61 3.69
C THR A 177 -21.90 -1.18 2.94
N GLN A 178 -21.81 0.11 2.69
CA GLN A 178 -20.69 0.75 2.02
C GLN A 178 -20.24 1.92 2.87
N ILE A 179 -18.92 2.06 3.01
CA ILE A 179 -18.31 3.16 3.74
C ILE A 179 -17.84 4.17 2.71
N GLU A 180 -18.20 5.43 2.93
CA GLU A 180 -17.65 6.56 2.20
C GLU A 180 -16.59 7.24 3.06
N VAL A 181 -15.44 7.54 2.45
CA VAL A 181 -14.37 8.31 3.09
C VAL A 181 -14.11 9.52 2.22
N ARG A 182 -14.13 10.69 2.86
CA ARG A 182 -13.81 11.97 2.23
C ARG A 182 -12.61 12.58 2.95
N ILE A 183 -11.60 12.97 2.19
CA ILE A 183 -10.45 13.71 2.72
C ILE A 183 -10.74 15.20 2.52
N ASP A 184 -10.96 15.90 3.63
CA ASP A 184 -11.25 17.34 3.63
C ASP A 184 -9.98 18.20 3.58
N GLY A 185 -8.86 17.66 4.08
CA GLY A 185 -7.62 18.39 4.32
C GLY A 185 -6.44 17.45 4.54
N ILE A 186 -5.37 17.63 3.78
CA ILE A 186 -4.03 17.15 4.16
C ILE A 186 -3.11 18.37 4.09
N ASN A 187 -2.62 18.80 5.24
CA ASN A 187 -1.72 19.94 5.35
C ASN A 187 -0.29 19.43 5.48
N GLY A 188 0.59 19.89 4.59
CA GLY A 188 2.01 19.56 4.57
C GLY A 188 2.68 20.05 3.30
N ASP A 189 3.89 20.58 3.42
CA ASP A 189 4.59 21.23 2.31
C ASP A 189 5.53 20.27 1.55
N LEU A 190 5.68 19.04 2.02
CA LEU A 190 6.69 18.06 1.57
C LEU A 190 6.08 16.91 0.77
N ALA A 191 5.18 17.23 -0.16
CA ALA A 191 4.61 16.23 -1.05
C ALA A 191 5.66 15.75 -2.09
N VAL A 192 5.95 14.45 -2.05
CA VAL A 192 6.87 13.74 -2.95
C VAL A 192 6.35 12.34 -3.25
N ASP A 193 6.69 11.81 -4.43
CA ASP A 193 6.38 10.43 -4.83
C ASP A 193 6.57 9.43 -3.68
N GLY A 194 5.53 8.62 -3.41
CA GLY A 194 5.55 7.56 -2.42
C GLY A 194 5.11 7.98 -1.02
N CYS A 195 4.77 9.26 -0.82
CA CYS A 195 4.42 9.85 0.47
C CYS A 195 5.54 9.62 1.50
N LYS A 196 6.77 10.00 1.14
CA LYS A 196 7.96 9.74 1.95
C LYS A 196 8.02 10.54 3.25
N TYR A 197 7.39 11.71 3.31
CA TYR A 197 7.46 12.59 4.48
C TYR A 197 6.17 12.59 5.28
N HIS A 198 5.03 12.61 4.60
CA HIS A 198 3.71 12.50 5.19
C HIS A 198 2.73 11.97 4.14
N GLY A 199 1.62 11.42 4.59
CA GLY A 199 0.53 11.04 3.71
C GLY A 199 -0.43 10.08 4.38
N VAL A 200 -1.62 9.95 3.79
CA VAL A 200 -2.67 9.05 4.25
C VAL A 200 -2.76 7.88 3.28
N GLU A 201 -2.76 6.65 3.77
CA GLU A 201 -3.03 5.44 2.99
C GLU A 201 -4.42 4.88 3.30
N ILE A 202 -5.32 4.89 2.31
CA ILE A 202 -6.65 4.29 2.39
C ILE A 202 -6.61 2.90 1.75
N LYS A 203 -6.87 1.85 2.54
CA LYS A 203 -6.83 0.47 2.06
C LYS A 203 -8.23 -0.11 1.77
N SER A 204 -8.91 0.48 0.80
CA SER A 204 -10.31 0.17 0.48
C SER A 204 -10.53 -1.02 -0.48
N GLN A 205 -9.46 -1.54 -1.06
CA GLN A 205 -9.51 -2.61 -2.06
C GLN A 205 -9.92 -3.98 -1.47
N LYS A 206 -10.49 -4.86 -2.29
CA LYS A 206 -10.81 -6.24 -1.88
C LYS A 206 -9.58 -7.04 -1.44
N ASP A 207 -8.47 -6.83 -2.14
CA ASP A 207 -7.22 -7.50 -1.83
C ASP A 207 -6.48 -6.77 -0.71
N GLN A 208 -6.70 -7.23 0.51
CA GLN A 208 -6.11 -6.64 1.72
C GLN A 208 -4.61 -6.94 1.89
N MET A 209 -3.99 -7.65 0.95
CA MET A 209 -2.54 -7.83 0.92
C MET A 209 -1.84 -6.64 0.24
N ALA A 210 -2.42 -6.09 -0.82
CA ALA A 210 -1.82 -5.00 -1.61
C ALA A 210 -1.70 -3.68 -0.83
N THR A 211 -0.80 -2.79 -1.26
CA THR A 211 -0.74 -1.41 -0.75
C THR A 211 -1.99 -0.62 -1.12
N GLY A 212 -2.46 0.26 -0.24
CA GLY A 212 -3.62 1.11 -0.49
C GLY A 212 -3.35 2.34 -1.36
N TYR A 213 -4.40 3.13 -1.55
CA TYR A 213 -4.33 4.45 -2.18
C TYR A 213 -3.67 5.45 -1.24
N ARG A 214 -2.61 6.11 -1.68
CA ARG A 214 -1.95 7.14 -0.88
C ARG A 214 -2.28 8.53 -1.36
N GLN A 215 -2.38 9.45 -0.41
CA GLN A 215 -2.62 10.86 -0.65
C GLN A 215 -1.74 11.72 0.26
N GLU A 216 -1.05 12.69 -0.31
CA GLU A 216 -0.25 13.70 0.41
C GLU A 216 -0.73 15.13 0.16
N ARG A 217 -1.61 15.33 -0.83
CA ARG A 217 -2.31 16.59 -1.10
C ARG A 217 -3.77 16.34 -1.45
N LEU A 218 -4.59 17.38 -1.30
CA LEU A 218 -5.89 17.45 -1.99
C LEU A 218 -5.64 17.58 -3.49
N PHE A 219 -5.43 16.46 -4.18
CA PHE A 219 -5.89 16.38 -5.54
C PHE A 219 -7.40 16.25 -5.51
N ALA A 220 -8.07 17.01 -6.39
CA ALA A 220 -9.52 17.08 -6.54
C ALA A 220 -10.10 15.74 -7.01
N LEU A 221 -10.04 14.73 -6.16
CA LEU A 221 -10.81 13.52 -6.26
C LEU A 221 -12.14 13.86 -5.60
N ASN A 222 -13.03 14.39 -6.41
CA ASN A 222 -14.47 14.32 -6.17
C ASN A 222 -14.78 12.82 -6.11
N THR A 223 -14.59 12.19 -4.93
CA THR A 223 -14.88 10.79 -4.66
C THR A 223 -16.40 10.58 -4.67
N ARG A 224 -17.06 10.89 -5.80
CA ARG A 224 -18.44 10.47 -6.10
C ARG A 224 -18.49 8.98 -6.49
N GLY A 225 -17.52 8.22 -5.99
CA GLY A 225 -17.23 6.85 -6.34
C GLY A 225 -17.33 5.99 -5.09
N PRO A 226 -18.34 5.12 -4.97
CA PRO A 226 -18.51 4.27 -3.81
C PRO A 226 -17.28 3.38 -3.54
N LEU A 227 -16.56 3.59 -2.41
CA LEU A 227 -15.46 2.71 -1.99
C LEU A 227 -16.05 1.35 -1.59
N THR A 228 -15.65 0.29 -2.26
CA THR A 228 -16.33 -1.01 -2.32
C THR A 228 -16.78 -1.65 -0.99
N GLN A 229 -17.78 -2.52 -1.10
CA GLN A 229 -18.52 -3.27 -0.07
C GLN A 229 -17.62 -4.14 0.85
N TRP A 230 -17.00 -3.53 1.87
CA TRP A 230 -16.32 -4.23 2.95
C TRP A 230 -16.72 -3.64 4.31
N ASN A 231 -17.03 -4.52 5.25
CA ASN A 231 -17.47 -4.16 6.60
C ASN A 231 -16.35 -3.66 7.51
N ARG A 232 -15.10 -3.69 7.04
CA ARG A 232 -13.89 -3.28 7.79
C ARG A 232 -12.74 -3.04 6.81
N PHE A 233 -12.10 -1.88 6.87
CA PHE A 233 -10.82 -1.64 6.20
C PHE A 233 -9.90 -0.73 7.03
N PRO A 234 -8.57 -0.85 6.87
CA PRO A 234 -7.62 0.01 7.54
C PRO A 234 -7.39 1.31 6.76
N LEU A 235 -7.27 2.38 7.52
CA LEU A 235 -6.82 3.69 7.10
C LEU A 235 -5.56 3.98 7.92
N ASN A 236 -4.47 4.25 7.23
CA ASN A 236 -3.19 4.56 7.87
C ASN A 236 -2.94 6.06 7.66
N ILE A 237 -2.70 6.78 8.75
CA ILE A 237 -2.34 8.19 8.74
C ILE A 237 -0.90 8.29 9.22
#